data_AF-A0A9E2VQ92-F1
#
_entry.id   AF-A0A9E2VQ92-F1
#
_cell.length_a   1.000
_cell.length_b   1.000
_cell.length_c   1.000
_cell.angle_alpha   90.00
_cell.angle_beta   90.00
_cell.angle_gamma   90.00
#
_symmetry.space_group_name_H-M   'P 1'
#
loop_
_entity.id
_entity.type
_entity.pdbx_description
1 polymer ?
#
loop_
_entity_poly.entity_id
_entity_poly.type
_entity_poly.pdbx_seq_one_letter_code
_entity_poly.pdbx_strand_id
1 'polypeptide(L)'
;MVRSTVGLGLLMVGFLLLGIAQGGAQVEIDPASAPKSFMSGKDWRGLSKGEQQAYAVGVVDGLDLAFAYEKQGTNLAWINPCVTGMSSDQVRAMLLAEIDANPGEWNLLTVHQSMYRALRKACRQSPGKSR
;
A
#
# COMPACT_ATOMS: atom_id res chain seq x y z
N MET A 1 56.68 -23.36 -18.95
CA MET A 1 55.69 -24.13 -18.17
C MET A 1 55.07 -23.18 -17.14
N VAL A 2 53.98 -22.48 -17.47
CA VAL A 2 53.17 -21.71 -16.52
C VAL A 2 51.72 -21.94 -16.92
N ARG A 3 50.99 -22.61 -16.02
CA ARG A 3 49.66 -23.18 -16.27
C ARG A 3 48.61 -22.15 -15.86
N SER A 4 47.73 -21.80 -16.79
CA SER A 4 46.59 -20.90 -16.60
C SER A 4 45.65 -21.40 -15.49
N THR A 5 45.56 -20.67 -14.38
CA THR A 5 44.64 -20.96 -13.26
C THR A 5 43.80 -19.73 -12.84
N VAL A 6 43.52 -18.80 -13.76
CA VAL A 6 42.81 -17.55 -13.43
C VAL A 6 41.33 -17.53 -13.90
N GLY A 7 40.86 -18.55 -14.63
CA GLY A 7 39.56 -18.49 -15.31
C GLY A 7 38.31 -18.84 -14.48
N LEU A 8 38.43 -19.57 -13.36
CA LEU A 8 37.27 -20.21 -12.74
C LEU A 8 36.71 -19.51 -11.49
N GLY A 9 37.53 -18.70 -10.81
CA GLY A 9 37.12 -18.01 -9.57
C GLY A 9 36.18 -16.82 -9.78
N LEU A 10 36.27 -16.15 -10.93
CA LEU A 10 35.50 -14.93 -11.23
C LEU A 10 34.04 -15.20 -11.63
N LEU A 11 33.71 -16.42 -12.10
CA LEU A 11 32.35 -16.78 -12.50
C LEU A 11 31.41 -17.07 -11.31
N MET A 12 31.94 -17.53 -10.17
CA MET A 12 31.12 -17.84 -8.99
C MET A 12 30.70 -16.60 -8.20
N VAL A 13 31.50 -15.52 -8.20
CA VAL A 13 31.17 -14.27 -7.50
C VAL A 13 30.10 -13.48 -8.25
N GLY A 14 30.08 -13.56 -9.59
CA GLY A 14 29.08 -12.87 -10.41
C GLY A 14 27.65 -13.37 -10.18
N PHE A 15 27.45 -14.67 -9.94
CA PHE A 15 26.12 -15.25 -9.71
C PHE A 15 25.54 -14.96 -8.32
N LEU A 16 26.39 -14.78 -7.30
CA LEU A 16 25.96 -14.53 -5.92
C LEU A 16 25.44 -13.10 -5.71
N LEU A 17 25.82 -12.13 -6.55
CA LEU A 17 25.38 -10.72 -6.43
C LEU A 17 24.05 -10.43 -7.14
N LEU A 18 23.53 -11.34 -7.97
CA LEU A 18 22.29 -11.17 -8.73
C LEU A 18 21.03 -11.66 -7.98
N GLY A 19 21.17 -12.35 -6.85
CA GLY A 19 20.05 -12.97 -6.12
C GLY A 19 19.24 -12.06 -5.18
N ILE A 20 19.67 -10.81 -4.95
CA ILE A 20 19.07 -9.97 -3.88
C ILE A 20 17.93 -9.05 -4.35
N ALA A 21 17.58 -9.06 -5.64
CA ALA A 21 16.62 -8.10 -6.20
C ALA A 21 15.14 -8.56 -6.23
N GLN A 22 14.83 -9.81 -5.91
CA GLN A 22 13.46 -10.34 -6.03
C GLN A 22 12.83 -10.63 -4.66
N GLY A 23 12.71 -9.60 -3.82
CA GLY A 23 12.10 -9.69 -2.48
C GLY A 23 10.70 -9.08 -2.36
N GLY A 24 10.04 -8.72 -3.46
CA GLY A 24 8.66 -8.25 -3.44
C GLY A 24 7.75 -9.27 -4.12
N ALA A 25 7.12 -10.16 -3.37
CA ALA A 25 5.99 -10.92 -3.88
C ALA A 25 4.90 -9.92 -4.30
N GLN A 26 4.80 -9.66 -5.61
CA GLN A 26 3.68 -8.89 -6.15
C GLN A 26 2.46 -9.80 -6.09
N VAL A 27 1.51 -9.46 -5.22
CA VAL A 27 0.23 -10.16 -5.16
C VAL A 27 -0.54 -9.75 -6.41
N GLU A 28 -0.49 -10.60 -7.45
CA GLU A 28 -1.31 -10.44 -8.64
C GLU A 28 -2.73 -10.90 -8.31
N ILE A 29 -3.66 -9.94 -8.17
CA ILE A 29 -5.08 -10.22 -7.96
C ILE A 29 -5.70 -10.39 -9.34
N ASP A 30 -6.23 -11.58 -9.62
CA ASP A 30 -7.03 -11.81 -10.83
C ASP A 30 -8.28 -10.91 -10.81
N PRO A 31 -8.41 -9.96 -11.77
CA PRO A 31 -9.52 -9.02 -11.81
C PRO A 31 -10.90 -9.70 -11.92
N ALA A 32 -10.97 -10.90 -12.49
CA ALA A 32 -12.23 -11.62 -12.66
C ALA A 32 -12.75 -12.24 -11.34
N SER A 33 -11.85 -12.53 -10.41
CA SER A 33 -12.16 -13.09 -9.09
C SER A 33 -12.07 -12.07 -7.95
N ALA A 34 -11.55 -10.87 -8.21
CA ALA A 34 -11.54 -9.78 -7.27
C ALA A 34 -12.97 -9.40 -6.86
N PRO A 35 -13.22 -9.13 -5.56
CA PRO A 35 -14.48 -8.52 -5.15
C PRO A 35 -14.72 -7.25 -5.98
N LYS A 36 -15.94 -7.04 -6.49
CA LYS A 36 -16.29 -5.84 -7.29
C LYS A 36 -16.08 -4.52 -6.53
N SER A 37 -15.90 -4.58 -5.21
CA SER A 37 -15.54 -3.45 -4.37
C SER A 37 -14.07 -3.03 -4.48
N PHE A 38 -13.21 -3.86 -5.08
CA PHE A 38 -11.81 -3.55 -5.31
C PHE A 38 -11.71 -2.68 -6.56
N MET A 39 -10.90 -1.63 -6.46
CA MET A 39 -10.86 -0.56 -7.44
C MET A 39 -9.41 -0.28 -7.82
N SER A 40 -9.17 0.04 -9.10
CA SER A 40 -7.87 0.48 -9.57
C SER A 40 -7.66 1.97 -9.31
N GLY A 41 -6.39 2.40 -9.21
CA GLY A 41 -6.06 3.82 -9.07
C GLY A 41 -6.60 4.65 -10.24
N LYS A 42 -6.56 4.10 -11.46
CA LYS A 42 -7.11 4.71 -12.67
C LYS A 42 -8.62 4.91 -12.58
N ASP A 43 -9.35 3.88 -12.17
CA ASP A 43 -10.82 3.96 -12.06
C ASP A 43 -11.23 4.94 -10.96
N TRP A 44 -10.54 4.90 -9.81
CA TRP A 44 -10.80 5.83 -8.71
C TRP A 44 -10.59 7.29 -9.11
N ARG A 45 -9.54 7.59 -9.89
CA ARG A 45 -9.28 8.93 -10.42
C ARG A 45 -10.35 9.40 -11.39
N GLY A 46 -11.03 8.48 -12.09
CA GLY A 46 -12.14 8.77 -12.99
C GLY A 46 -13.45 9.11 -12.28
N LEU A 47 -13.55 8.83 -10.98
CA LEU A 47 -14.72 9.15 -10.16
C LEU A 47 -14.87 10.67 -9.95
N SER A 48 -16.10 11.12 -9.71
CA SER A 48 -16.36 12.47 -9.23
C SER A 48 -15.73 12.72 -7.86
N LYS A 49 -15.55 14.00 -7.49
CA LYS A 49 -14.99 14.36 -6.17
C LYS A 49 -15.79 13.76 -5.02
N GLY A 50 -17.12 13.74 -5.12
CA GLY A 50 -18.00 13.17 -4.09
C GLY A 50 -17.85 11.66 -3.94
N GLU A 51 -17.75 10.93 -5.05
CA GLU A 51 -17.51 9.48 -5.05
C GLU A 51 -16.13 9.13 -4.51
N GLN A 52 -15.10 9.91 -4.83
CA GLN A 52 -13.76 9.76 -4.26
C GLN A 52 -13.77 9.94 -2.73
N GLN A 53 -14.50 10.95 -2.23
CA GLN A 53 -14.67 11.19 -0.80
C GLN A 53 -15.39 10.01 -0.12
N ALA A 54 -16.50 9.56 -0.69
CA ALA A 54 -17.28 8.45 -0.16
C ALA A 54 -16.46 7.16 -0.10
N TYR A 55 -15.69 6.85 -1.16
CA TYR A 55 -14.80 5.70 -1.18
C TYR A 55 -13.74 5.79 -0.08
N ALA A 56 -13.06 6.94 0.03
CA ALA A 56 -11.97 7.11 0.99
C ALA A 56 -12.45 6.97 2.45
N VAL A 57 -13.58 7.58 2.78
CA VAL A 57 -14.22 7.44 4.10
C VAL A 57 -14.70 6.01 4.32
N GLY A 58 -15.34 5.39 3.34
CA GLY A 58 -15.82 4.00 3.46
C GLY A 58 -14.70 3.00 3.73
N VAL A 59 -13.50 3.21 3.17
CA VAL A 59 -12.33 2.37 3.51
C VAL A 59 -11.88 2.61 4.96
N VAL A 60 -11.88 3.86 5.44
CA VAL A 60 -11.56 4.18 6.84
C VAL A 60 -12.55 3.52 7.79
N ASP A 61 -13.85 3.66 7.53
CA ASP A 61 -14.91 3.06 8.33
C ASP A 61 -14.81 1.52 8.32
N GLY A 62 -14.48 0.93 7.17
CA GLY A 62 -14.25 -0.50 7.05
C GLY A 62 -13.07 -1.00 7.90
N LEU A 63 -11.99 -0.21 8.00
CA LEU A 63 -10.84 -0.52 8.85
C LEU A 63 -11.16 -0.35 10.34
N ASP A 64 -11.93 0.66 10.71
CA ASP A 64 -12.41 0.87 12.09
C ASP A 64 -13.35 -0.25 12.53
N LEU A 65 -14.28 -0.65 11.65
CA LEU A 65 -15.16 -1.79 11.89
C LEU A 65 -14.39 -3.11 11.99
N ALA A 66 -13.40 -3.31 11.12
CA ALA A 66 -12.52 -4.47 11.18
C ALA A 66 -11.76 -4.55 12.51
N PHE A 67 -11.30 -3.42 13.05
CA PHE A 67 -10.71 -3.33 14.38
C PHE A 67 -11.71 -3.72 15.48
N ALA A 68 -12.93 -3.19 15.43
CA ALA A 68 -13.96 -3.47 16.43
C ALA A 68 -14.35 -4.95 16.51
N TYR A 69 -14.25 -5.70 15.41
CA TYR A 69 -14.53 -7.14 15.35
C TYR A 69 -13.29 -8.03 15.38
N GLU A 70 -12.10 -7.45 15.55
CA GLU A 70 -10.83 -8.18 15.54
C GLU A 70 -10.73 -9.12 16.75
N LYS A 71 -10.40 -10.40 16.50
CA LYS A 71 -10.17 -11.41 17.55
C LYS A 71 -8.71 -11.84 17.67
N GLN A 72 -7.87 -11.55 16.67
CA GLN A 72 -6.47 -12.00 16.56
C GLN A 72 -5.57 -11.00 15.79
N GLY A 73 -4.68 -10.34 16.52
CA GLY A 73 -3.43 -9.71 16.10
C GLY A 73 -3.42 -8.41 15.27
N THR A 74 -4.52 -7.92 14.69
CA THR A 74 -4.44 -6.74 13.78
C THR A 74 -4.66 -5.42 14.52
N ASN A 75 -3.58 -4.83 15.04
CA ASN A 75 -3.65 -3.52 15.71
C ASN A 75 -3.94 -2.36 14.72
N LEU A 76 -5.22 -1.98 14.66
CA LEU A 76 -5.76 -0.85 13.89
C LEU A 76 -6.28 0.28 14.80
N ALA A 77 -6.10 0.19 16.12
CA ALA A 77 -6.60 1.16 17.12
C ALA A 77 -6.15 2.61 16.88
N TRP A 78 -5.09 2.80 16.09
CA TRP A 78 -4.50 4.09 15.76
C TRP A 78 -5.25 4.85 14.65
N ILE A 79 -6.14 4.20 13.90
CA ILE A 79 -6.81 4.81 12.74
C ILE A 79 -7.84 5.84 13.20
N ASN A 80 -8.77 5.43 14.08
CA ASN A 80 -9.85 6.27 14.58
C ASN A 80 -9.37 7.61 15.17
N PRO A 81 -8.41 7.64 16.14
CA PRO A 81 -7.92 8.90 16.68
C PRO A 81 -7.15 9.75 15.66
N CYS A 82 -6.62 9.16 14.58
CA CYS A 82 -5.94 9.92 13.54
C CYS A 82 -6.92 10.68 12.64
N VAL A 83 -8.00 10.02 12.23
CA VAL A 83 -8.97 10.58 11.27
C VAL A 83 -10.08 11.38 11.94
N THR A 84 -10.22 11.26 13.27
CA THR A 84 -11.20 12.03 14.06
C THR A 84 -11.02 13.53 13.81
N GLY A 85 -12.09 14.18 13.35
CA GLY A 85 -12.11 15.62 13.06
C GLY A 85 -11.58 16.01 11.67
N MET A 86 -11.09 15.07 10.87
CA MET A 86 -10.81 15.32 9.45
C MET A 86 -12.11 15.40 8.65
N SER A 87 -12.17 16.33 7.70
CA SER A 87 -13.23 16.34 6.69
C SER A 87 -13.03 15.21 5.68
N SER A 88 -14.11 14.79 5.03
CA SER A 88 -14.04 13.80 3.94
C SER A 88 -13.10 14.23 2.82
N ASP A 89 -12.93 15.53 2.59
CA ASP A 89 -11.99 16.04 1.58
C ASP A 89 -10.53 15.89 2.01
N GLN A 90 -10.23 16.02 3.30
CA GLN A 90 -8.88 15.76 3.82
C GLN A 90 -8.53 14.27 3.73
N VAL A 91 -9.47 13.39 4.07
CA VAL A 91 -9.30 11.93 3.92
C VAL A 91 -9.11 11.55 2.45
N ARG A 92 -9.91 12.13 1.54
CA ARG A 92 -9.72 11.98 0.08
C ARG A 92 -8.35 12.47 -0.36
N ALA A 93 -7.91 13.63 0.11
CA ALA A 93 -6.63 14.21 -0.30
C ALA A 93 -5.44 13.33 0.11
N MET A 94 -5.51 12.66 1.26
CA MET A 94 -4.51 11.67 1.67
C MET A 94 -4.43 10.50 0.69
N LEU A 95 -5.59 9.95 0.28
CA LEU A 95 -5.63 8.87 -0.71
C LEU A 95 -5.09 9.32 -2.07
N LEU A 96 -5.51 10.49 -2.54
CA LEU A 96 -5.05 11.06 -3.80
C LEU A 96 -3.53 11.21 -3.81
N ALA A 97 -2.95 11.76 -2.75
CA ALA A 97 -1.51 11.93 -2.62
C ALA A 97 -0.77 10.58 -2.68
N GLU A 98 -1.30 9.54 -2.05
CA GLU A 98 -0.69 8.20 -2.12
C GLU A 98 -0.80 7.58 -3.52
N ILE A 99 -1.94 7.73 -4.21
CA ILE A 99 -2.11 7.22 -5.58
C ILE A 99 -1.16 7.96 -6.53
N ASP A 100 -1.08 9.29 -6.43
CA ASP A 100 -0.20 10.11 -7.27
C ASP A 100 1.28 9.80 -7.08
N ALA A 101 1.68 9.45 -5.85
CA ALA A 101 3.05 9.07 -5.55
C ALA A 101 3.44 7.69 -6.12
N ASN A 102 2.49 6.86 -6.56
CA ASN A 102 2.72 5.48 -7.00
C ASN A 102 2.09 5.19 -8.37
N PRO A 103 2.51 5.86 -9.47
CA PRO A 103 1.92 5.67 -10.80
C PRO A 103 2.03 4.25 -11.35
N GLY A 104 3.04 3.47 -10.92
CA GLY A 104 3.20 2.07 -11.31
C GLY A 104 2.07 1.15 -10.83
N GLU A 105 1.30 1.55 -9.81
CA GLU A 105 0.19 0.77 -9.26
C GLU A 105 -1.17 1.17 -9.82
N TRP A 106 -1.26 2.17 -10.71
CA TRP A 106 -2.55 2.73 -11.13
C TRP A 106 -3.52 1.73 -11.76
N ASN A 107 -3.00 0.70 -12.43
CA ASN A 107 -3.83 -0.33 -13.05
C ASN A 107 -4.10 -1.53 -12.11
N LEU A 108 -3.52 -1.54 -10.91
CA LEU A 108 -3.73 -2.60 -9.93
C LEU A 108 -4.96 -2.30 -9.07
N LEU A 109 -5.69 -3.34 -8.68
CA LEU A 109 -6.91 -3.25 -7.85
C LEU A 109 -6.60 -3.00 -6.36
N THR A 110 -5.71 -2.06 -6.06
CA THR A 110 -5.07 -1.88 -4.75
C THR A 110 -5.42 -0.58 -4.04
N VAL A 111 -6.43 0.18 -4.48
CA VAL A 111 -6.74 1.50 -3.89
C VAL A 111 -7.03 1.45 -2.38
N HIS A 112 -7.68 0.39 -1.90
CA HIS A 112 -7.88 0.16 -0.46
C HIS A 112 -6.55 0.02 0.31
N GLN A 113 -5.54 -0.61 -0.30
CA GLN A 113 -4.19 -0.72 0.25
C GLN A 113 -3.47 0.63 0.23
N SER A 114 -3.65 1.39 -0.86
CA SER A 114 -3.17 2.78 -0.94
C SER A 114 -3.74 3.62 0.20
N MET A 115 -5.04 3.50 0.51
CA MET A 115 -5.61 4.20 1.67
C MET A 115 -4.94 3.80 2.98
N TYR A 116 -4.73 2.50 3.21
CA TYR A 116 -4.02 2.04 4.40
C TYR A 116 -2.60 2.59 4.49
N ARG A 117 -1.85 2.65 3.38
CA ARG A 117 -0.51 3.25 3.33
C ARG A 117 -0.55 4.75 3.58
N ALA A 118 -1.51 5.47 3.00
CA ALA A 118 -1.73 6.90 3.21
C ALA A 118 -1.97 7.20 4.70
N LEU A 119 -2.86 6.45 5.34
CA LEU A 119 -3.13 6.53 6.78
C LEU A 119 -1.85 6.24 7.58
N ARG A 120 -1.10 5.19 7.25
CA ARG A 120 0.16 4.91 7.95
C ARG A 120 1.17 6.05 7.84
N LYS A 121 1.33 6.65 6.66
CA LYS A 121 2.24 7.79 6.44
C LYS A 121 1.80 9.00 7.24
N ALA A 122 0.52 9.39 7.17
CA ALA A 122 0.01 10.56 7.87
C ALA A 122 -0.04 10.37 9.40
N CYS A 123 -0.38 9.17 9.88
CA CYS A 123 -0.74 8.92 11.27
C CYS A 123 0.36 8.28 12.10
N ARG A 124 1.15 7.35 11.54
CA ARG A 124 2.21 6.63 12.30
C ARG A 124 3.59 7.29 12.20
N GLN A 125 3.79 8.23 11.27
CA GLN A 125 5.02 9.04 11.19
C GLN A 125 4.94 10.34 11.98
N SER A 126 3.90 10.55 12.82
CA SER A 126 3.86 11.69 13.72
C SER A 126 4.67 11.38 14.99
N PRO A 127 5.87 11.96 15.20
CA PRO A 127 6.60 11.79 16.44
C PRO A 127 5.84 12.54 17.54
N GLY A 128 5.11 11.81 18.37
CA GLY A 128 4.50 12.35 19.57
C GLY A 128 3.00 12.46 19.51
N LYS A 129 2.33 11.37 19.89
CA LYS A 129 1.20 11.39 20.84
C LYS A 129 0.93 9.96 21.28
N SER A 130 1.82 9.45 22.13
CA SER A 130 1.36 8.55 23.18
C SER A 130 0.40 9.37 24.05
N ARG A 131 -0.82 8.90 24.21
CA ARG A 131 -1.63 9.26 25.36
C ARG A 131 -2.09 7.97 26.02
#